data_AF-A0A946QZ78-F1
#
_entry.id   AF-A0A946QZ78-F1
#
_cell.length_a   1.000
_cell.length_b   1.000
_cell.length_c   1.000
_cell.angle_alpha   90.00
_cell.angle_beta   90.00
_cell.angle_gamma   90.00
#
_symmetry.space_group_name_H-M   'P 1'
#
loop_
_entity.id
_entity.type
_entity.pdbx_description
1 polymer ?
#
loop_
_entity_poly.entity_id
_entity_poly.type
_entity_poly.pdbx_seq_one_letter_code
_entity_poly.pdbx_strand_id
1 'polypeptide(L)'
;MKSSYVYLVCILIQFVNGVGLLLGIFLDPVGFMAPFFKGDLNSEIGSNLIFFAQGVIDVTAAHMIGAGLLLLVFKSFRLENKINRKIFAAFAAFHGCILLVALYNQFFQGGGPPPFIGVLLIIQAGVLLYGWKKAID
;
A
#
# COMPACT_ATOMS: atom_id res chain seq x y z
N MET A 1 -16.05 -16.47 -2.95
CA MET A 1 -14.60 -16.66 -2.99
C MET A 1 -14.18 -16.97 -1.57
N LYS A 2 -13.52 -18.11 -1.32
CA LYS A 2 -13.09 -18.47 0.05
C LYS A 2 -12.22 -17.36 0.64
N SER A 3 -12.32 -17.10 1.94
CA SER A 3 -11.51 -16.07 2.65
C SER A 3 -10.02 -16.17 2.35
N SER A 4 -9.50 -17.38 2.17
CA SER A 4 -8.13 -17.67 1.75
C SER A 4 -7.69 -16.90 0.49
N TYR A 5 -8.57 -16.74 -0.50
CA TYR A 5 -8.25 -15.98 -1.73
C TYR A 5 -8.23 -14.47 -1.48
N VAL A 6 -9.11 -13.97 -0.60
CA VAL A 6 -9.10 -12.54 -0.21
C VAL A 6 -7.76 -12.23 0.45
N TYR A 7 -7.32 -13.09 1.38
CA TYR A 7 -5.98 -12.99 1.97
C TYR A 7 -4.89 -13.00 0.91
N LEU A 8 -4.89 -13.96 -0.02
CA LEU A 8 -3.86 -14.05 -1.06
C LEU A 8 -3.75 -12.78 -1.89
N VAL A 9 -4.88 -12.24 -2.35
CA VAL A 9 -4.89 -11.00 -3.14
C VAL A 9 -4.35 -9.84 -2.32
N CYS A 10 -4.80 -9.66 -1.08
CA CYS A 10 -4.29 -8.60 -0.20
C CYS A 10 -2.80 -8.74 0.09
N ILE A 11 -2.31 -9.96 0.35
CA ILE A 11 -0.89 -10.24 0.60
C ILE A 11 -0.05 -9.87 -0.62
N LEU A 12 -0.48 -10.27 -1.82
CA LEU A 12 0.21 -9.95 -3.06
C LEU A 12 0.28 -8.45 -3.29
N ILE A 13 -0.83 -7.73 -3.09
CA ILE A 13 -0.84 -6.27 -3.25
C ILE A 13 0.12 -5.60 -2.25
N GLN A 14 0.13 -6.04 -1.00
CA GLN A 14 1.04 -5.50 0.01
C GLN A 14 2.51 -5.69 -0.37
N PHE A 15 2.88 -6.87 -0.84
CA PHE A 15 4.26 -7.13 -1.27
C PHE A 15 4.61 -6.37 -2.55
N VAL A 16 3.72 -6.31 -3.53
CA VAL A 16 3.97 -5.56 -4.77
C VAL A 16 4.15 -4.07 -4.47
N ASN A 17 3.31 -3.48 -3.61
CA ASN A 17 3.46 -2.08 -3.23
C ASN A 17 4.75 -1.86 -2.42
N GLY A 18 4.99 -2.66 -1.38
CA GLY A 18 6.16 -2.48 -0.51
C GLY A 18 7.47 -2.70 -1.26
N VAL A 19 7.60 -3.80 -1.99
CA VAL A 19 8.81 -4.09 -2.78
C VAL A 19 8.94 -3.12 -3.95
N GLY A 20 7.85 -2.78 -4.63
CA GLY A 20 7.87 -1.81 -5.74
C GLY A 20 8.35 -0.42 -5.32
N LEU A 21 7.96 0.03 -4.12
CA LEU A 21 8.47 1.26 -3.51
C LEU A 21 9.98 1.20 -3.27
N LEU A 22 10.48 0.12 -2.65
CA LEU A 22 11.92 -0.05 -2.38
C LEU A 22 12.71 -0.13 -3.68
N LEU A 23 12.24 -0.90 -4.68
CA LEU A 23 12.91 -1.03 -5.97
C LEU A 23 12.97 0.32 -6.70
N GLY A 24 11.87 1.07 -6.71
CA GLY A 24 11.82 2.39 -7.33
C GLY A 24 12.86 3.34 -6.71
N ILE A 25 12.89 3.42 -5.39
CA ILE A 25 13.75 4.40 -4.71
C ILE A 25 15.23 3.99 -4.63
N PHE A 26 15.55 2.69 -4.69
CA PHE A 26 16.95 2.22 -4.66
C PHE A 26 17.58 2.05 -6.05
N LEU A 27 16.81 1.71 -7.08
CA LEU A 27 17.36 1.50 -8.42
C LEU A 27 17.43 2.79 -9.24
N ASP A 28 16.43 3.66 -9.11
CA ASP A 28 16.36 4.93 -9.85
C ASP A 28 15.59 5.99 -9.03
N PRO A 29 16.19 6.52 -7.94
CA PRO A 29 15.51 7.49 -7.08
C PRO A 29 15.09 8.76 -7.82
N VAL A 30 15.89 9.22 -8.79
CA VAL A 30 15.60 10.44 -9.56
C VAL A 30 14.42 10.19 -10.49
N GLY A 31 14.45 9.12 -11.30
CA GLY A 31 13.36 8.79 -12.20
C GLY A 31 12.08 8.41 -11.47
N PHE A 32 12.19 7.74 -10.32
CA PHE A 32 11.05 7.45 -9.46
C PHE A 32 10.40 8.72 -8.89
N MET A 33 11.20 9.73 -8.50
CA MET A 33 10.71 10.95 -7.86
C MET A 33 10.30 12.04 -8.85
N ALA A 34 10.84 12.06 -10.07
CA ALA A 34 10.59 13.07 -11.09
C ALA A 34 9.10 13.34 -11.39
N PRO A 35 8.18 12.34 -11.39
CA PRO A 35 6.76 12.59 -11.59
C PRO A 35 6.09 13.39 -10.46
N PHE A 36 6.69 13.42 -9.26
CA PHE A 36 6.09 14.00 -8.05
C PHE A 36 6.68 15.36 -7.69
N PHE A 37 7.85 15.71 -8.23
CA PHE A 37 8.57 16.93 -7.89
C PHE A 37 8.90 17.75 -9.14
N LYS A 38 8.65 19.06 -9.06
CA LYS A 38 8.86 20.01 -10.17
C LYS A 38 10.26 20.66 -10.19
N GLY A 39 11.15 20.27 -9.27
CA GLY A 39 12.49 20.85 -9.13
C GLY A 39 13.60 20.01 -9.75
N ASP A 40 14.80 20.56 -9.88
CA ASP A 40 15.97 19.80 -10.30
C ASP A 40 16.43 18.84 -9.20
N LEU A 41 16.12 17.57 -9.41
CA LEU A 41 16.47 16.48 -8.51
C LEU A 41 17.97 16.13 -8.52
N ASN A 42 18.74 16.62 -9.50
CA ASN A 42 20.20 16.40 -9.55
C ASN A 42 20.99 17.45 -8.76
N SER A 43 20.32 18.49 -8.26
CA SER A 43 20.93 19.50 -7.40
C SER A 43 21.23 18.96 -5.99
N GLU A 44 22.01 19.69 -5.20
CA GLU A 44 22.24 19.38 -3.78
C GLU A 44 20.92 19.36 -2.97
N ILE A 45 20.04 20.34 -3.23
CA ILE A 45 18.71 20.41 -2.62
C ILE A 45 17.87 19.20 -3.05
N GLY A 46 17.93 18.82 -4.33
CA GLY A 46 17.29 17.62 -4.87
C GLY A 46 17.77 16.34 -4.19
N SER A 47 19.08 16.21 -3.96
CA SER A 47 19.69 15.07 -3.28
C SER A 47 19.23 14.97 -1.82
N ASN A 48 19.17 16.09 -1.09
CA ASN A 48 18.65 16.12 0.29
C ASN A 48 17.17 15.74 0.36
N LEU A 49 16.37 16.20 -0.61
CA LEU A 49 14.96 15.82 -0.73
C LEU A 49 14.80 14.34 -1.02
N ILE A 50 15.59 13.77 -1.93
CA ILE A 50 15.59 12.33 -2.23
C ILE A 50 15.94 11.52 -0.98
N PHE A 51 16.99 11.91 -0.25
CA PHE A 51 17.40 11.24 0.97
C PHE A 51 16.29 11.26 2.04
N PHE A 52 15.63 12.41 2.21
CA PHE A 52 14.48 12.51 3.12
C PHE A 52 13.33 11.60 2.67
N ALA A 53 12.98 11.62 1.38
CA ALA A 53 11.92 10.79 0.83
C ALA A 53 12.22 9.29 0.92
N GLN A 54 13.48 8.88 0.76
CA GLN A 54 13.95 7.51 0.98
C GLN A 54 13.58 7.04 2.39
N GLY A 55 13.88 7.83 3.43
CA GLY A 55 13.52 7.47 4.80
C GLY A 55 12.00 7.25 4.99
N VAL A 56 11.16 8.09 4.37
CA VAL A 56 9.69 7.93 4.41
C VAL A 56 9.23 6.70 3.64
N ILE A 57 9.81 6.46 2.46
CA ILE A 57 9.49 5.33 1.58
C ILE A 57 9.90 4.01 2.25
N ASP A 58 11.08 3.95 2.89
CA ASP A 58 11.58 2.77 3.59
C ASP A 58 10.62 2.32 4.70
N VAL A 59 10.19 3.27 5.54
CA VAL A 59 9.24 2.99 6.62
C VAL A 59 7.89 2.56 6.03
N THR A 60 7.43 3.22 4.96
CA THR A 60 6.15 2.90 4.31
C THR A 60 6.18 1.50 3.71
N ALA A 61 7.24 1.14 2.99
CA ALA A 61 7.43 -0.17 2.41
C ALA A 61 7.54 -1.26 3.48
N ALA A 62 8.26 -1.02 4.57
CA ALA A 62 8.35 -1.95 5.69
C ALA A 62 6.96 -2.21 6.31
N HIS A 63 6.13 -1.18 6.47
CA HIS A 63 4.75 -1.35 6.95
C HIS A 63 3.90 -2.16 5.98
N MET A 64 4.01 -1.95 4.67
CA MET A 64 3.29 -2.72 3.66
C MET A 64 3.70 -4.20 3.69
N ILE A 65 5.01 -4.47 3.67
CA ILE A 65 5.55 -5.83 3.77
C ILE A 65 5.11 -6.49 5.08
N GLY A 66 5.20 -5.79 6.21
CA GLY A 66 4.77 -6.28 7.52
C GLY A 66 3.27 -6.59 7.57
N ALA A 67 2.43 -5.73 7.00
CA ALA A 67 1.00 -5.98 6.87
C ALA A 67 0.70 -7.21 6.00
N GLY A 68 1.45 -7.41 4.91
CA GLY A 68 1.38 -8.62 4.09
C GLY A 68 1.75 -9.88 4.87
N LEU A 69 2.84 -9.85 5.64
CA LEU A 69 3.27 -10.95 6.50
C LEU A 69 2.23 -11.26 7.59
N LEU A 70 1.64 -10.23 8.21
CA LEU A 70 0.60 -10.42 9.22
C LEU A 70 -0.65 -11.08 8.62
N LEU A 71 -1.07 -10.66 7.43
CA LEU A 71 -2.17 -11.31 6.69
C LEU A 71 -1.83 -12.76 6.32
N LEU A 72 -0.57 -13.06 5.99
CA LEU A 72 -0.11 -14.42 5.73
C LEU A 72 -0.21 -15.30 6.98
N VAL A 73 0.16 -14.79 8.15
CA VAL A 73 0.00 -15.48 9.44
C VAL A 73 -1.48 -15.72 9.74
N PHE A 74 -2.35 -14.72 9.60
CA PHE A 74 -3.79 -14.92 9.81
C PHE A 74 -4.40 -15.94 8.86
N LYS A 75 -3.94 -15.95 7.60
CA LYS A 75 -4.34 -16.97 6.62
C LYS A 75 -3.90 -18.38 7.05
N SER A 76 -2.69 -18.53 7.60
CA SER A 76 -2.15 -19.86 7.98
C SER A 76 -2.92 -20.50 9.13
N PHE A 77 -3.50 -19.69 10.02
CA PHE A 77 -4.33 -20.16 11.14
C PHE A 77 -5.72 -20.68 10.73
N ARG A 78 -6.13 -20.53 9.46
CA ARG A 78 -7.44 -21.02 8.96
C ARG A 78 -8.61 -20.58 9.86
N LEU A 79 -8.59 -19.31 10.25
CA LEU A 79 -9.53 -18.73 11.22
C LEU A 79 -10.98 -18.89 10.78
N GLU A 80 -11.88 -18.92 11.76
CA GLU A 80 -13.32 -18.92 11.53
C GLU A 80 -13.78 -17.70 10.74
N ASN A 81 -14.86 -17.87 9.96
CA ASN A 81 -15.47 -16.83 9.14
C ASN A 81 -15.78 -15.54 9.91
N LYS A 82 -16.28 -15.64 11.15
CA LYS A 82 -16.56 -14.50 12.02
C LYS A 82 -15.30 -13.69 12.38
N ILE A 83 -14.17 -14.36 12.56
CA ILE A 83 -12.88 -13.73 12.87
C ILE A 83 -12.29 -13.10 11.60
N ASN A 84 -12.28 -13.83 10.48
CA ASN A 84 -11.85 -13.31 9.18
C ASN A 84 -12.58 -12.01 8.83
N ARG A 85 -13.89 -11.95 9.09
CA ARG A 85 -14.70 -10.75 8.88
C ARG A 85 -14.19 -9.54 9.65
N LYS A 86 -13.83 -9.72 10.92
CA LYS A 86 -13.28 -8.64 11.76
C LYS A 86 -11.91 -8.19 11.26
N ILE A 87 -11.06 -9.13 10.86
CA ILE A 87 -9.76 -8.82 10.27
C ILE A 87 -9.93 -8.01 8.99
N PHE A 88 -10.78 -8.45 8.06
CA PHE A 88 -11.03 -7.72 6.82
C PHE A 88 -11.64 -6.34 7.06
N ALA A 89 -12.55 -6.19 8.04
CA ALA A 89 -13.09 -4.88 8.41
C ALA A 89 -12.00 -3.94 8.95
N ALA A 90 -11.14 -4.42 9.85
CA ALA A 90 -10.04 -3.63 10.40
C ALA A 90 -9.05 -3.20 9.31
N PHE A 91 -8.67 -4.12 8.43
CA PHE A 91 -7.80 -3.82 7.30
C PHE A 91 -8.46 -2.88 6.29
N ALA A 92 -9.79 -3.02 6.05
CA ALA A 92 -10.54 -2.13 5.18
C ALA A 92 -10.57 -0.71 5.72
N ALA A 93 -10.79 -0.54 7.04
CA ALA A 93 -10.75 0.78 7.68
C ALA A 93 -9.36 1.41 7.55
N PHE A 94 -8.30 0.63 7.84
CA PHE A 94 -6.92 1.10 7.70
C PHE A 94 -6.59 1.52 6.26
N HIS A 95 -6.93 0.69 5.26
CA HIS A 95 -6.71 1.03 3.86
C HIS A 95 -7.59 2.17 3.36
N GLY A 96 -8.80 2.29 3.89
CA GLY A 96 -9.68 3.42 3.64
C GLY A 96 -9.03 4.73 4.04
N CYS A 97 -8.40 4.79 5.22
CA CYS A 97 -7.64 5.97 5.64
C CYS A 97 -6.49 6.31 4.68
N ILE A 98 -5.70 5.31 4.28
CA ILE A 98 -4.60 5.50 3.32
C ILE A 98 -5.13 6.03 1.98
N LEU A 99 -6.21 5.44 1.47
CA LEU A 99 -6.82 5.86 0.21
C LEU A 99 -7.37 7.29 0.30
N LEU A 100 -8.01 7.66 1.41
CA LEU A 100 -8.50 9.02 1.63
C LEU A 100 -7.36 10.05 1.63
N VAL A 101 -6.26 9.75 2.31
CA VAL A 101 -5.07 10.62 2.31
C VAL A 101 -4.48 10.73 0.90
N ALA A 102 -4.36 9.61 0.18
CA ALA A 102 -3.87 9.58 -1.18
C ALA A 102 -4.73 10.42 -2.14
N LEU A 103 -6.06 10.29 -2.06
CA LEU A 103 -7.00 11.08 -2.85
C LEU A 103 -6.95 12.56 -2.46
N TYR A 104 -6.90 12.87 -1.17
CA TYR A 104 -6.75 14.25 -0.70
C TYR A 104 -5.51 14.91 -1.29
N ASN A 105 -4.37 14.22 -1.23
CA ASN A 105 -3.13 14.73 -1.80
C ASN A 105 -3.28 14.95 -3.32
N GLN A 106 -3.80 13.95 -4.04
CA GLN A 106 -3.96 14.00 -5.50
C GLN A 106 -4.81 15.20 -5.95
N PHE A 107 -5.91 15.48 -5.25
CA PHE A 107 -6.85 16.52 -5.64
C PHE A 107 -6.52 17.91 -5.10
N PHE A 108 -5.88 18.02 -3.92
CA PHE A 108 -5.74 19.31 -3.22
C PHE A 108 -4.30 19.76 -2.99
N GLN A 109 -3.32 18.85 -2.98
CA GLN A 109 -1.91 19.19 -2.72
C GLN A 109 -1.03 19.09 -3.98
N GLY A 110 -1.60 18.69 -5.12
CA GLY A 110 -0.90 18.62 -6.41
C GLY A 110 0.11 17.49 -6.53
N GLY A 111 0.09 16.53 -5.60
CA GLY A 111 0.90 15.31 -5.62
C GLY A 111 0.09 14.12 -5.12
N GLY A 112 0.34 12.91 -5.59
CA GLY A 112 -0.40 11.71 -5.15
C GLY A 112 0.50 10.48 -5.16
N PRO A 113 0.00 9.31 -4.76
CA PRO A 113 0.80 8.10 -4.85
C PRO A 113 1.20 7.84 -6.31
N PRO A 114 2.29 7.11 -6.54
CA PRO A 114 2.57 6.58 -7.87
C PRO A 114 1.32 5.93 -8.49
N PRO A 115 1.01 6.18 -9.78
CA PRO A 115 -0.26 5.76 -10.37
C PRO A 115 -0.57 4.27 -10.17
N PHE A 116 0.44 3.40 -10.31
CA PHE A 116 0.28 1.97 -10.09
C PHE A 116 -0.08 1.63 -8.63
N ILE A 117 0.51 2.32 -7.65
CA ILE A 117 0.17 2.18 -6.23
C ILE A 117 -1.26 2.67 -5.98
N GLY A 118 -1.65 3.80 -6.58
CA GLY A 118 -3.01 4.31 -6.49
C GLY A 118 -4.05 3.28 -6.95
N VAL A 119 -3.82 2.64 -8.10
CA VAL A 119 -4.68 1.57 -8.61
C VAL A 119 -4.72 0.37 -7.63
N LEU A 120 -3.56 -0.06 -7.14
CA LEU A 120 -3.47 -1.18 -6.21
C LEU A 120 -4.16 -0.91 -4.87
N LEU A 121 -4.11 0.32 -4.36
CA LEU A 121 -4.83 0.74 -3.15
C LEU A 121 -6.35 0.65 -3.35
N ILE A 122 -6.87 1.09 -4.51
CA ILE A 122 -8.31 1.00 -4.84
C ILE A 122 -8.75 -0.47 -4.92
N ILE A 123 -7.97 -1.31 -5.63
CA ILE A 123 -8.25 -2.74 -5.74
C ILE A 123 -8.26 -3.38 -4.35
N GLN A 124 -7.27 -3.10 -3.52
CA GLN A 124 -7.16 -3.67 -2.19
C GLN A 124 -8.32 -3.26 -1.28
N ALA A 125 -8.72 -1.98 -1.30
CA ALA A 125 -9.89 -1.51 -0.57
C ALA A 125 -11.16 -2.28 -0.99
N GLY A 126 -11.37 -2.47 -2.31
CA GLY A 126 -12.49 -3.24 -2.84
C GLY A 126 -12.47 -4.71 -2.40
N VAL A 127 -11.30 -5.36 -2.44
CA VAL A 127 -11.11 -6.76 -2.03
C VAL A 127 -11.37 -6.94 -0.53
N LEU A 128 -10.90 -6.02 0.30
CA LEU A 128 -11.13 -6.04 1.75
C LEU A 128 -12.61 -5.84 2.11
N LEU A 129 -13.29 -4.90 1.45
CA LEU A 129 -14.74 -4.70 1.62
C LEU A 129 -15.54 -5.92 1.15
N TYR A 130 -15.14 -6.52 0.04
CA TYR A 130 -15.73 -7.78 -0.43
C TYR A 130 -15.52 -8.91 0.58
N GLY A 131 -14.31 -9.07 1.11
CA GLY A 131 -14.00 -10.07 2.14
C GLY A 131 -14.83 -9.86 3.40
N TRP A 132 -14.98 -8.62 3.84
CA TRP A 132 -15.83 -8.26 4.96
C TRP A 132 -17.31 -8.63 4.72
N LYS A 133 -17.85 -8.32 3.53
CA LYS A 133 -19.26 -8.59 3.20
C LYS A 133 -19.54 -10.08 2.97
N LYS A 134 -18.60 -10.83 2.38
CA LYS A 134 -18.82 -12.20 1.90
C LYS A 134 -18.19 -13.30 2.76
N ALA A 135 -17.52 -12.99 3.86
CA ALA A 135 -17.07 -14.00 4.84
C ALA A 135 -18.24 -14.65 5.62
N ILE A 136 -19.41 -14.83 4.99
CA ILE A 136 -20.65 -15.39 5.55
C ILE A 136 -21.00 -16.72 4.85
N ASP A 137 -20.42 -17.00 3.67
CA ASP A 137 -20.64 -18.25 2.92
C ASP A 137 -19.48 -19.25 3.11
#